data_AF-A0A0N1D3N7-F1
#
_entry.id   AF-A0A0N1D3N7-F1
#
_cell.length_a   1.000
_cell.length_b   1.000
_cell.length_c   1.000
_cell.angle_alpha   90.00
_cell.angle_beta   90.00
_cell.angle_gamma   90.00
#
_symmetry.space_group_name_H-M   'P 1'
#
loop_
_entity.id
_entity.type
_entity.pdbx_description
1 polymer ?
#
loop_
_entity_poly.entity_id
_entity_poly.type
_entity_poly.pdbx_seq_one_letter_code
_entity_poly.pdbx_strand_id
1 'polypeptide(L)'
;MLQSTTATRPSRPSLRLPTTPTDGPLVVSLDEARFPVSLTFLAENAWSIHEAIGSEHVAHGRLHYSRGRFAIMTAAGEQTYGPSWQAALTSHLHTR
;
A
#
# COMPACT_ATOMS: atom_id res chain seq x y z
N MET A 1 -12.42 43.07 -10.80
CA MET A 1 -12.61 41.92 -9.89
C MET A 1 -11.85 40.74 -10.47
N LEU A 2 -10.76 40.31 -9.84
CA LEU A 2 -9.94 39.18 -10.30
C LEU A 2 -10.35 37.94 -9.49
N GLN A 3 -11.00 36.97 -10.12
CA GLN A 3 -11.38 35.71 -9.48
C GLN A 3 -10.15 34.82 -9.39
N SER A 4 -9.73 34.52 -8.16
CA SER A 4 -8.70 33.54 -7.86
C SER A 4 -9.28 32.14 -8.07
N THR A 5 -8.76 31.40 -9.04
CA THR A 5 -9.07 29.98 -9.21
C THR A 5 -8.28 29.21 -8.14
N THR A 6 -8.93 28.94 -7.01
CA THR A 6 -8.44 27.97 -6.03
C THR A 6 -8.42 26.61 -6.72
N ALA A 7 -7.24 26.18 -7.16
CA ALA A 7 -7.00 24.80 -7.55
C ALA A 7 -7.24 23.94 -6.30
N THR A 8 -8.42 23.32 -6.20
CA THR A 8 -8.70 22.27 -5.23
C THR A 8 -7.79 21.10 -5.57
N ARG A 9 -6.61 21.06 -4.92
CA ARG A 9 -5.79 19.85 -4.83
C ARG A 9 -6.73 18.72 -4.42
N PRO A 10 -6.94 17.67 -5.23
CA PRO A 10 -7.83 16.59 -4.84
C PRO A 10 -7.26 16.00 -3.54
N SER A 11 -8.04 16.10 -2.48
CA SER A 11 -7.80 15.34 -1.25
C SER A 11 -7.83 13.88 -1.67
N ARG A 12 -6.63 13.28 -1.85
CA ARG A 12 -6.48 11.87 -2.25
C ARG A 12 -7.38 11.07 -1.31
N PRO A 13 -8.43 10.37 -1.79
CA PRO A 13 -9.31 9.62 -0.92
C PRO A 13 -8.42 8.68 -0.11
N SER A 14 -8.66 8.59 1.20
CA SER A 14 -7.96 7.63 2.05
C SER A 14 -8.28 6.24 1.50
N LEU A 15 -7.41 5.72 0.64
CA LEU A 15 -7.59 4.42 0.00
C LEU A 15 -7.69 3.40 1.13
N ARG A 16 -8.79 2.66 1.14
CA ARG A 16 -9.04 1.63 2.14
C ARG A 16 -8.45 0.32 1.64
N LEU A 17 -7.89 -0.45 2.56
CA LEU A 17 -7.44 -1.80 2.25
C LEU A 17 -8.65 -2.66 1.86
N PRO A 18 -8.48 -3.61 0.91
CA PRO A 18 -9.47 -4.63 0.65
C PRO A 18 -9.86 -5.35 1.94
N THR A 19 -11.13 -5.64 2.15
CA THR A 19 -11.64 -6.29 3.36
C THR A 19 -12.30 -7.63 3.09
N THR A 20 -12.55 -7.94 1.81
CA THR A 20 -13.11 -9.20 1.36
C THR A 20 -12.33 -9.76 0.16
N PRO A 21 -12.42 -11.07 -0.12
CA PRO A 21 -11.80 -11.65 -1.32
C PRO A 21 -12.33 -11.08 -2.64
N THR A 22 -13.54 -10.52 -2.65
CA THR A 22 -14.21 -9.99 -3.84
C THR A 22 -13.84 -8.54 -4.18
N ASP A 23 -13.16 -7.82 -3.28
CA ASP A 23 -12.81 -6.40 -3.47
C ASP A 23 -11.78 -6.17 -4.59
N GLY A 24 -11.17 -7.23 -5.11
CA GLY A 24 -10.06 -7.15 -6.06
C GLY A 24 -8.78 -6.58 -5.45
N PRO A 25 -7.68 -6.49 -6.23
CA PRO A 25 -6.44 -5.90 -5.76
C PRO A 25 -6.58 -4.37 -5.66
N LEU A 26 -6.21 -3.81 -4.52
CA LEU A 26 -6.00 -2.37 -4.39
C LEU A 26 -4.66 -2.01 -5.04
N VAL A 27 -4.70 -1.33 -6.18
CA VAL A 27 -3.50 -0.82 -6.86
C VAL A 27 -3.24 0.62 -6.42
N VAL A 28 -2.02 0.88 -5.95
CA VAL A 28 -1.57 2.19 -5.51
C VAL A 28 -0.24 2.59 -6.15
N SER A 29 -0.16 3.84 -6.57
CA SER A 29 1.11 4.48 -6.93
C SER A 29 1.62 5.22 -5.69
N LEU A 30 2.64 4.67 -5.04
CA LEU A 30 3.34 5.34 -3.95
C LEU A 30 4.35 6.32 -4.55
N ASP A 31 4.42 7.53 -4.02
CA ASP A 31 5.25 8.60 -4.60
C ASP A 31 6.74 8.24 -4.71
N GLU A 32 7.23 7.32 -3.87
CA GLU A 32 8.62 6.85 -3.87
C GLU A 32 8.82 5.46 -4.49
N ALA A 33 7.74 4.73 -4.82
CA ALA A 33 7.87 3.43 -5.48
C ALA A 33 8.07 3.62 -6.98
N ARG A 34 8.99 2.86 -7.58
CA ARG A 34 9.27 2.94 -9.02
C ARG A 34 8.12 2.39 -9.86
N PHE A 35 7.36 1.44 -9.32
CA PHE A 35 6.28 0.79 -10.01
C PHE A 35 5.01 0.76 -9.14
N PRO A 36 3.82 0.61 -9.74
CA PRO A 36 2.58 0.46 -8.99
C PRO A 36 2.61 -0.79 -8.10
N VAL A 37 2.10 -0.64 -6.89
CA VAL A 37 2.00 -1.71 -5.89
C VAL A 37 0.55 -2.14 -5.77
N SER A 38 0.31 -3.44 -5.72
CA SER A 38 -1.00 -4.03 -5.50
C SER A 38 -1.06 -4.74 -4.14
N LEU A 39 -2.14 -4.49 -3.41
CA LEU A 39 -2.50 -5.17 -2.17
C LEU A 39 -3.71 -6.04 -2.43
N THR A 40 -3.59 -7.35 -2.22
CA THR A 40 -4.71 -8.29 -2.37
C THR A 40 -5.10 -8.83 -1.01
N PHE A 41 -6.41 -8.88 -0.74
CA PHE A 41 -6.93 -9.46 0.50
C PHE A 41 -6.48 -10.92 0.65
N LEU A 42 -5.94 -11.26 1.82
CA LEU A 42 -5.68 -12.65 2.20
C LEU A 42 -6.58 -13.06 3.38
N ALA A 43 -6.69 -12.19 4.39
CA ALA A 43 -7.51 -12.37 5.58
C ALA A 43 -7.84 -11.02 6.22
N GLU A 44 -8.71 -11.00 7.23
CA GLU A 44 -9.24 -9.80 7.91
C GLU A 44 -8.17 -8.76 8.30
N ASN A 45 -6.94 -9.21 8.56
CA ASN A 45 -5.82 -8.35 8.92
C ASN A 45 -4.55 -8.64 8.12
N ALA A 46 -4.67 -9.22 6.92
CA ALA A 46 -3.51 -9.61 6.11
C ALA A 46 -3.75 -9.43 4.61
N TRP A 47 -2.71 -8.95 3.92
CA TRP A 47 -2.71 -8.66 2.49
C TRP A 47 -1.39 -9.08 1.84
N SER A 48 -1.44 -9.66 0.65
CA SER A 48 -0.23 -9.89 -0.14
C SER A 48 0.16 -8.61 -0.88
N ILE A 49 1.46 -8.33 -0.93
CA ILE A 49 2.03 -7.17 -1.58
C ILE A 49 2.71 -7.63 -2.88
N HIS A 50 2.29 -7.08 -4.01
CA HIS A 50 2.97 -7.31 -5.29
C HIS A 50 3.28 -6.00 -6.01
N GLU A 51 4.44 -5.89 -6.63
CA GLU A 51 4.80 -4.79 -7.51
C GLU A 51 4.61 -5.22 -8.97
N ALA A 52 4.00 -4.36 -9.80
CA ALA A 52 3.74 -4.64 -11.20
C ALA A 52 4.85 -4.07 -12.10
N ILE A 53 5.68 -4.94 -12.67
CA ILE A 53 6.79 -4.58 -13.54
C ILE A 53 6.47 -5.05 -14.96
N GLY A 54 5.94 -4.15 -15.79
CA GLY A 54 5.43 -4.51 -17.11
C GLY A 54 4.26 -5.48 -17.02
N SER A 55 4.46 -6.72 -17.48
CA SER A 55 3.47 -7.81 -17.35
C SER A 55 3.76 -8.77 -16.19
N GLU A 56 4.85 -8.55 -15.45
CA GLU A 56 5.26 -9.39 -14.32
C GLU A 56 4.76 -8.82 -12.99
N HIS A 57 4.45 -9.73 -12.06
CA HIS A 57 4.05 -9.38 -10.69
C HIS A 57 5.10 -9.94 -9.73
N VAL A 58 5.87 -9.05 -9.09
CA VAL A 58 6.90 -9.42 -8.12
C VAL A 58 6.29 -9.42 -6.72
N ALA A 59 6.35 -10.55 -6.02
CA ALA A 59 5.87 -10.64 -4.64
C ALA A 59 6.88 -10.05 -3.65
N HIS A 60 6.46 -9.09 -2.84
CA HIS A 60 7.31 -8.45 -1.82
C HIS A 60 7.08 -9.00 -0.41
N GLY A 61 5.98 -9.74 -0.21
CA GLY A 61 5.66 -10.36 1.07
C GLY A 61 4.21 -10.10 1.47
N ARG A 62 3.98 -10.07 2.77
CA ARG A 62 2.66 -9.94 3.36
C ARG A 62 2.60 -8.77 4.33
N LEU A 63 1.73 -7.81 4.03
CA LEU A 63 1.30 -6.80 4.97
C LEU A 63 0.34 -7.44 5.97
N HIS A 64 0.47 -7.12 7.24
CA HIS A 64 -0.53 -7.49 8.24
C HIS A 64 -0.69 -6.40 9.29
N TYR A 65 -1.87 -6.36 9.91
CA TYR A 65 -2.21 -5.38 10.95
C TYR A 65 -2.41 -6.10 12.29
N SER A 66 -1.68 -5.69 13.31
CA SER A 66 -1.86 -6.21 14.66
C SER A 66 -1.54 -5.16 15.70
N ARG A 67 -2.29 -5.16 16.81
CA ARG A 67 -2.06 -4.28 17.97
C ARG A 67 -1.90 -2.79 17.61
N GLY A 68 -2.71 -2.31 16.68
CA GLY A 68 -2.69 -0.90 16.26
C GLY A 68 -1.62 -0.54 15.23
N ARG A 69 -0.85 -1.52 14.71
CA ARG A 69 0.33 -1.28 13.87
C ARG A 69 0.34 -2.20 12.66
N PHE A 70 0.87 -1.68 11.55
CA PHE A 70 1.17 -2.47 10.37
C PHE A 70 2.56 -3.07 10.46
N ALA A 71 2.73 -4.28 9.96
CA ALA A 71 4.01 -4.97 9.83
C ALA A 71 4.07 -5.70 8.49
N ILE A 72 5.27 -5.82 7.93
CA ILE A 72 5.51 -6.54 6.68
C ILE A 72 6.37 -7.74 6.96
N MET A 73 5.86 -8.90 6.59
CA MET A 73 6.52 -10.19 6.73
C MET A 73 7.06 -10.61 5.36
N THR A 74 8.36 -10.90 5.32
CA THR A 74 9.07 -11.36 4.13
C THR A 74 9.90 -12.61 4.47
N ALA A 75 10.53 -13.22 3.47
CA ALA A 75 11.46 -14.33 3.69
C ALA A 75 12.66 -13.95 4.60
N ALA A 76 13.02 -12.67 4.66
CA ALA A 76 14.11 -12.17 5.51
C ALA A 76 13.68 -11.93 6.97
N GLY A 77 12.38 -11.99 7.26
CA GLY A 77 11.82 -11.71 8.58
C GLY A 77 10.66 -10.72 8.55
N GLU A 78 10.24 -10.32 9.74
CA GLU A 78 9.14 -9.37 9.97
C GLU A 78 9.69 -8.01 10.41
N GLN A 79 9.17 -6.95 9.81
CA GLN A 79 9.45 -5.58 10.22
C GLN A 79 8.15 -4.86 10.58
N THR A 80 8.10 -4.32 11.79
CA THR A 80 6.96 -3.55 12.29
C THR A 80 7.10 -2.07 11.95
N TYR A 81 5.99 -1.47 11.52
CA TYR A 81 5.85 -0.06 11.17
C TYR A 81 4.80 0.61 12.07
N GLY A 82 4.34 1.79 11.69
CA GLY A 82 3.32 2.57 12.41
C GLY A 82 1.88 2.18 12.06
N PRO A 83 0.91 3.06 12.35
CA PRO A 83 -0.51 2.81 12.12
C PRO A 83 -0.97 3.06 10.66
N SER A 84 -0.07 3.44 9.75
CA SER A 84 -0.39 3.68 8.33
C SER A 84 0.21 2.59 7.46
N TRP A 85 -0.65 1.89 6.71
CA TRP A 85 -0.21 0.90 5.74
C TRP A 85 0.55 1.53 4.57
N GLN A 86 0.18 2.74 4.14
CA GLN A 86 0.92 3.44 3.08
C GLN A 86 2.36 3.69 3.51
N ALA A 87 2.55 4.24 4.72
CA ALA A 87 3.88 4.50 5.25
C ALA A 87 4.70 3.21 5.39
N ALA A 88 4.07 2.11 5.83
CA ALA A 88 4.71 0.81 5.93
C ALA A 88 5.23 0.32 4.56
N LEU A 89 4.40 0.37 3.51
CA LEU A 89 4.80 -0.01 2.16
C LEU A 89 5.90 0.87 1.60
N THR A 90 5.75 2.20 1.73
CA THR A 90 6.75 3.15 1.24
C THR A 90 8.11 2.87 1.90
N SER A 91 8.17 2.75 3.23
CA SER A 91 9.41 2.44 3.93
C SER A 91 9.99 1.07 3.56
N HIS A 92 9.15 0.07 3.35
CA HIS A 92 9.59 -1.28 2.98
C HIS A 92 10.18 -1.34 1.57
N LEU A 93 9.58 -0.62 0.62
CA LEU A 93 10.03 -0.63 -0.78
C LEU A 93 11.24 0.29 -1.01
N HIS A 94 11.38 1.36 -0.22
CA HIS A 94 12.57 2.23 -0.29
C HIS A 94 13.84 1.53 0.23
N THR A 95 13.72 0.61 1.19
CA THR A 95 14.87 -0.05 1.82
C THR A 95 15.41 -1.25 1.04
N ARG A 96 14.85 -1.55 -0.14
CA ARG A 96 15.18 -2.71 -0.97
C ARG A 96 16.06 -2.35 -2.17
#